data_AF-A0A2C9KWQ8-F1
#
_entry.id   AF-A0A2C9KWQ8-F1
#
_cell.length_a   1.000
_cell.length_b   1.000
_cell.length_c   1.000
_cell.angle_alpha   90.00
_cell.angle_beta   90.00
_cell.angle_gamma   90.00
#
_symmetry.space_group_name_H-M   'P 1'
#
loop_
_entity.id
_entity.type
_entity.pdbx_description
1 polymer ?
#
loop_
_entity_poly.entity_id
_entity_poly.type
_entity_poly.pdbx_seq_one_letter_code
_entity_poly.pdbx_strand_id
1 'polypeptide(L)'
;MLTCKDLMRMLLSAVTFSTMLASMTATKFPMTIYADELCYHGVFLVDGDVIIMVSKNPTLPANTRCSIQMQAGTAKSLVASIRSYHMDSSYTHSMDCQYESIQLETANNTKMLGPLGYCKSEKPAGQYILGETGYFSYVAGPYSPLSTPFVELLVSEVYIKNDSQGCSNGFFNCDRQNICVDNQLTCNGYNDCGNDRDEDINCKLTAGVIAGIVVGGVIFILIIVILGALHYRHRKMRLGYIQH
;
A
#
# COMPACT_ATOMS: atom_id res chain seq x y z
N MET A 1 -45.83 8.61 18.70
CA MET A 1 -45.89 8.97 17.27
C MET A 1 -44.45 9.10 16.80
N LEU A 2 -43.91 8.10 16.10
CA LEU A 2 -42.58 8.26 15.49
C LEU A 2 -42.67 9.32 14.40
N THR A 3 -41.77 10.30 14.44
CA THR A 3 -41.72 11.28 13.37
C THR A 3 -41.05 10.65 12.15
N CYS A 4 -41.42 11.09 10.94
CA CYS A 4 -40.79 10.64 9.69
C CYS A 4 -39.25 10.78 9.74
N LYS A 5 -38.74 11.74 10.52
CA LYS A 5 -37.32 11.98 10.78
C LYS A 5 -36.66 10.81 11.54
N ASP A 6 -37.37 10.17 12.45
CA ASP A 6 -36.86 9.07 13.27
C ASP A 6 -36.82 7.76 12.48
N LEU A 7 -37.81 7.54 11.60
CA LEU A 7 -37.83 6.38 10.70
C LEU A 7 -36.70 6.46 9.66
N MET A 8 -36.40 7.66 9.15
CA MET A 8 -35.32 7.87 8.19
C MET A 8 -33.94 7.67 8.82
N ARG A 9 -33.77 8.04 10.11
CA ARG A 9 -32.53 7.79 10.87
C ARG A 9 -32.30 6.29 11.13
N MET A 10 -33.36 5.55 11.46
CA MET A 10 -33.26 4.09 11.67
C MET A 10 -32.98 3.31 10.38
N LEU A 11 -33.59 3.70 9.26
CA LEU A 11 -33.30 3.10 7.96
C LEU A 11 -31.86 3.39 7.50
N LEU A 12 -31.36 4.62 7.72
CA LEU A 12 -29.97 4.95 7.45
C LEU A 12 -29.00 4.08 8.28
N SER A 13 -29.27 3.92 9.59
CA SER A 13 -28.40 3.13 10.46
C SER A 13 -28.40 1.63 10.10
N ALA A 14 -29.55 1.09 9.67
CA ALA A 14 -29.66 -0.33 9.30
C ALA A 14 -28.93 -0.63 7.97
N VAL A 15 -29.03 0.27 6.98
CA VAL A 15 -28.32 0.13 5.69
C VAL A 15 -26.81 0.24 5.88
N THR A 16 -26.33 1.12 6.78
CA THR A 16 -24.89 1.21 7.09
C THR A 16 -24.35 -0.01 7.83
N PHE A 17 -25.17 -0.74 8.59
CA PHE A 17 -24.73 -1.91 9.34
C PHE A 17 -24.66 -3.17 8.48
N SER A 18 -25.58 -3.34 7.52
CA SER A 18 -25.63 -4.55 6.68
C SER A 18 -24.55 -4.60 5.58
N THR A 19 -24.01 -3.46 5.15
CA THR A 19 -22.95 -3.42 4.12
C THR A 19 -21.55 -3.69 4.68
N MET A 20 -21.34 -3.63 6.00
CA MET A 20 -20.03 -3.89 6.62
C MET A 20 -19.76 -5.36 6.96
N LEU A 21 -20.80 -6.22 6.98
CA LEU A 21 -20.66 -7.63 7.39
C LEU A 21 -20.35 -8.60 6.24
N ALA A 22 -20.51 -8.17 4.98
CA ALA A 22 -20.19 -9.00 3.83
C ALA A 22 -18.77 -8.70 3.33
N SER A 23 -17.86 -9.65 3.52
CA SER A 23 -16.54 -9.71 2.87
C SER A 23 -15.42 -8.85 3.48
N MET A 24 -15.12 -9.07 4.75
CA MET A 24 -13.74 -8.86 5.24
C MET A 24 -13.05 -10.21 5.39
N THR A 25 -12.76 -10.88 4.28
CA THR A 25 -11.53 -11.68 4.26
C THR A 25 -10.42 -10.65 4.48
N ALA A 26 -9.77 -10.69 5.64
CA ALA A 26 -8.82 -9.67 6.06
C ALA A 26 -7.62 -9.65 5.10
N THR A 27 -7.68 -8.81 4.08
CA THR A 27 -6.53 -8.47 3.25
C THR A 27 -5.51 -7.79 4.15
N LYS A 28 -4.31 -8.36 4.28
CA LYS A 28 -3.24 -7.80 5.09
C LYS A 28 -2.65 -6.64 4.31
N PHE A 29 -3.01 -5.41 4.68
CA PHE A 29 -2.39 -4.23 4.10
C PHE A 29 -1.00 -4.03 4.71
N PRO A 30 -0.02 -3.57 3.92
CA PRO A 30 1.31 -3.31 4.43
C PRO A 30 1.28 -2.20 5.49
N MET A 31 2.08 -2.38 6.53
CA MET A 31 2.32 -1.31 7.50
C MET A 31 3.20 -0.23 6.87
N THR A 32 2.90 1.04 7.09
CA THR A 32 3.80 2.14 6.70
C THR A 32 4.70 2.53 7.86
N ILE A 33 6.01 2.55 7.63
CA ILE A 33 7.03 3.05 8.55
C ILE A 33 7.85 4.16 7.88
N TYR A 34 8.55 4.94 8.71
CA TYR A 34 9.36 6.05 8.25
C TYR A 34 10.81 5.84 8.68
N ALA A 35 11.72 5.91 7.71
CA ALA A 35 13.13 5.56 7.91
C ALA A 35 13.84 6.54 8.86
N ASP A 36 13.48 7.82 8.85
CA ASP A 36 13.99 8.83 9.78
C ASP A 36 13.61 8.55 11.25
N GLU A 37 12.43 7.99 11.52
CA GLU A 37 12.00 7.58 12.86
C GLU A 37 12.73 6.34 13.37
N LEU A 38 13.18 5.48 12.45
CA LEU A 38 13.92 4.24 12.75
C LEU A 38 15.43 4.39 12.56
N CYS A 39 15.88 5.60 12.29
CA CYS A 39 17.26 5.86 11.99
C CYS A 39 18.16 5.53 13.18
N TYR A 40 19.17 4.68 12.99
CA TYR A 40 20.05 4.18 14.07
C TYR A 40 19.34 3.37 15.16
N HIS A 41 18.05 3.07 14.99
CA HIS A 41 17.35 2.08 15.79
C HIS A 41 17.62 0.70 15.20
N GLY A 42 17.79 -0.31 16.06
CA GLY A 42 18.38 -1.62 15.75
C GLY A 42 17.81 -2.39 14.55
N VAL A 43 17.23 -3.57 14.79
CA VAL A 43 16.74 -4.43 13.71
C VAL A 43 15.23 -4.32 13.62
N PHE A 44 14.72 -3.94 12.46
CA PHE A 44 13.29 -3.95 12.16
C PHE A 44 12.90 -5.32 11.60
N LEU A 45 12.04 -6.03 12.32
CA LEU A 45 11.50 -7.31 11.87
C LEU A 45 10.35 -7.06 10.90
N VAL A 46 10.50 -7.52 9.66
CA VAL A 46 9.44 -7.47 8.64
C VAL A 46 8.54 -8.69 8.84
N ASP A 47 7.23 -8.50 8.93
CA ASP A 47 6.23 -9.58 9.02
C ASP A 47 5.16 -9.38 7.92
N GLY A 48 5.31 -10.11 6.82
CA GLY A 48 4.57 -9.86 5.58
C GLY A 48 5.15 -8.66 4.82
N ASP A 49 4.33 -7.64 4.60
CA ASP A 49 4.72 -6.47 3.82
C ASP A 49 4.84 -5.21 4.67
N VAL A 50 5.84 -4.40 4.32
CA VAL A 50 6.04 -3.07 4.89
C VAL A 50 6.31 -2.06 3.79
N ILE A 51 5.67 -0.90 3.88
CA ILE A 51 6.04 0.29 3.11
C ILE A 51 6.98 1.12 3.94
N ILE A 52 8.15 1.40 3.40
CA ILE A 52 9.14 2.27 4.00
C ILE A 52 9.14 3.58 3.23
N MET A 53 8.82 4.66 3.94
CA MET A 53 8.96 6.02 3.46
C MET A 53 10.18 6.68 4.09
N VAL A 54 10.77 7.68 3.43
CA VAL A 54 11.98 8.35 3.94
C VAL A 54 11.69 9.12 5.23
N SER A 55 10.69 10.01 5.19
CA SER A 55 10.27 10.84 6.34
C SER A 55 8.83 11.31 6.18
N LYS A 56 8.15 11.57 7.31
CA LYS A 56 6.87 12.31 7.35
C LYS A 56 7.07 13.80 7.08
N ASN A 57 8.25 14.32 7.38
CA ASN A 57 8.55 15.73 7.26
C ASN A 57 8.81 16.07 5.79
N PRO A 58 8.31 17.21 5.29
CA PRO A 58 8.56 17.65 3.92
C PRO A 58 10.00 18.10 3.70
N THR A 59 10.76 18.33 4.77
CA THR A 59 12.17 18.68 4.73
C THR A 59 12.99 17.77 5.64
N LEU A 60 14.21 17.45 5.20
CA LEU A 60 15.20 16.73 6.01
C LEU A 60 16.26 17.70 6.56
N PRO A 61 16.80 17.44 7.77
CA PRO A 61 17.98 18.15 8.25
C PRO A 61 19.17 17.94 7.30
N ALA A 62 20.01 18.97 7.16
CA ALA A 62 21.27 18.83 6.44
C ALA A 62 22.17 17.80 7.12
N ASN A 63 23.00 17.12 6.33
CA ASN A 63 23.92 16.05 6.77
C ASN A 63 23.23 14.83 7.38
N THR A 64 21.98 14.56 7.01
CA THR A 64 21.29 13.35 7.48
C THR A 64 21.82 12.15 6.72
N ARG A 65 22.29 11.13 7.44
CA ARG A 65 22.63 9.82 6.89
C ARG A 65 21.85 8.80 7.66
N CYS A 66 21.03 8.04 6.97
CA CYS A 66 20.20 7.05 7.62
C CYS A 66 20.39 5.68 7.03
N SER A 67 20.43 4.68 7.91
CA SER A 67 20.41 3.28 7.53
C SER A 67 19.50 2.54 8.50
N ILE A 68 18.57 1.77 7.95
CA ILE A 68 17.70 0.88 8.69
C ILE A 68 18.06 -0.56 8.33
N GLN A 69 18.21 -1.40 9.34
CA GLN A 69 18.39 -2.83 9.16
C GLN A 69 17.03 -3.50 9.20
N MET A 70 16.73 -4.29 8.17
CA MET A 70 15.51 -5.07 8.03
C MET A 70 15.87 -6.54 8.11
N GLN A 71 15.08 -7.32 8.83
CA GLN A 71 15.26 -8.76 8.96
C GLN A 71 13.95 -9.47 8.67
N ALA A 72 14.01 -10.48 7.81
CA ALA A 72 12.91 -11.40 7.58
C ALA A 72 12.74 -12.34 8.78
N GLY A 73 11.54 -12.86 8.97
CA GLY A 73 11.23 -14.00 9.78
C GLY A 73 11.99 -15.26 9.34
N THR A 74 11.97 -16.27 10.21
CA THR A 74 12.75 -17.51 10.04
C THR A 74 12.48 -18.18 8.70
N ALA A 75 13.56 -18.52 7.98
CA ALA A 75 13.57 -19.20 6.68
C ALA A 75 12.88 -18.42 5.53
N LYS A 76 12.78 -17.10 5.66
CA LYS A 76 12.29 -16.19 4.63
C LYS A 76 13.39 -15.26 4.14
N SER A 77 13.18 -14.65 2.98
CA SER A 77 14.03 -13.61 2.42
C SER A 77 13.24 -12.34 2.22
N LEU A 78 13.91 -11.19 2.22
CA LEU A 78 13.33 -9.91 1.89
C LEU A 78 13.50 -9.64 0.40
N VAL A 79 12.43 -9.20 -0.22
CA VAL A 79 12.46 -8.60 -1.56
C VAL A 79 11.96 -7.17 -1.45
N ALA A 80 12.70 -6.26 -2.06
CA ALA A 80 12.36 -4.85 -2.08
C ALA A 80 11.99 -4.40 -3.49
N SER A 81 11.01 -3.53 -3.61
CA SER A 81 10.63 -2.88 -4.86
C SER A 81 10.27 -1.41 -4.61
N ILE A 82 10.67 -0.53 -5.54
CA ILE A 82 10.36 0.90 -5.44
C ILE A 82 9.06 1.15 -6.20
N ARG A 83 8.00 1.51 -5.47
CA ARG A 83 6.66 1.74 -6.04
C ARG A 83 6.57 3.13 -6.65
N SER A 84 6.86 4.12 -5.82
CA SER A 84 6.85 5.53 -6.18
C SER A 84 8.18 6.16 -5.76
N TYR A 85 8.63 7.10 -6.57
CA TYR A 85 9.94 7.69 -6.42
C TYR A 85 9.94 9.10 -7.02
N HIS A 86 10.42 10.04 -6.23
CA HIS A 86 10.70 11.40 -6.64
C HIS A 86 11.84 11.94 -5.78
N MET A 87 12.95 12.26 -6.42
CA MET A 87 14.10 12.91 -5.80
C MET A 87 14.29 14.26 -6.47
N ASP A 88 14.43 15.32 -5.69
CA ASP A 88 14.46 16.67 -6.24
C ASP A 88 15.74 16.89 -7.07
N SER A 89 15.57 17.56 -8.20
CA SER A 89 16.53 17.55 -9.30
C SER A 89 17.79 18.38 -9.06
N SER A 90 17.82 19.23 -8.02
CA SER A 90 18.92 20.18 -7.80
C SER A 90 20.30 19.52 -7.63
N TYR A 91 20.35 18.23 -7.26
CA TYR A 91 21.60 17.46 -7.14
C TYR A 91 21.74 16.28 -8.10
N THR A 92 20.76 16.06 -9.00
CA THR A 92 20.79 14.97 -10.00
C THR A 92 21.96 15.07 -10.98
N HIS A 93 22.62 16.24 -11.06
CA HIS A 93 23.78 16.48 -11.92
C HIS A 93 25.14 16.17 -11.27
N SER A 94 25.16 15.84 -9.97
CA SER A 94 26.36 15.25 -9.37
C SER A 94 26.48 13.82 -9.90
N MET A 95 27.47 13.57 -10.76
CA MET A 95 27.68 12.25 -11.38
C MET A 95 27.84 11.10 -10.37
N ASP A 96 28.06 11.42 -9.10
CA ASP A 96 28.47 10.47 -8.07
C ASP A 96 27.45 10.27 -6.94
N CYS A 97 26.22 10.85 -7.01
CA CYS A 97 25.18 10.68 -5.98
C CYS A 97 25.65 10.93 -4.52
N GLN A 98 26.67 11.77 -4.34
CA GLN A 98 27.34 11.96 -3.04
C GLN A 98 26.53 12.79 -2.05
N TYR A 99 25.67 13.67 -2.57
CA TYR A 99 24.89 14.62 -1.77
C TYR A 99 23.53 14.06 -1.39
N GLU A 100 22.85 13.45 -2.34
CA GLU A 100 21.54 12.86 -2.12
C GLU A 100 21.52 11.50 -2.80
N SER A 101 21.14 10.47 -2.07
CA SER A 101 21.01 9.13 -2.63
C SER A 101 20.16 8.24 -1.74
N ILE A 102 19.56 7.23 -2.36
CA ILE A 102 19.09 6.04 -1.68
C ILE A 102 19.95 4.84 -2.03
N GLN A 103 19.96 3.84 -1.16
CA GLN A 103 20.66 2.60 -1.40
C GLN A 103 19.92 1.43 -0.74
N LEU A 104 19.98 0.28 -1.42
CA LEU A 104 19.56 -1.02 -0.90
C LEU A 104 20.80 -1.91 -0.82
N GLU A 105 21.03 -2.54 0.33
CA GLU A 105 22.18 -3.41 0.58
C GLU A 105 21.75 -4.76 1.17
N THR A 106 22.52 -5.81 0.88
CA THR A 106 22.36 -7.12 1.54
C THR A 106 23.19 -7.20 2.82
N ALA A 107 22.99 -8.24 3.63
CA ALA A 107 23.88 -8.60 4.74
C ALA A 107 25.37 -8.67 4.39
N ASN A 108 25.70 -8.95 3.12
CA ASN A 108 27.07 -9.06 2.63
C ASN A 108 27.60 -7.74 2.01
N ASN A 109 26.93 -6.61 2.26
CA ASN A 109 27.23 -5.29 1.69
C ASN A 109 27.17 -5.24 0.16
N THR A 110 26.37 -6.11 -0.48
CA THR A 110 26.12 -6.02 -1.92
C THR A 110 25.17 -4.86 -2.17
N LYS A 111 25.66 -3.85 -2.89
CA LYS A 111 24.91 -2.64 -3.25
C LYS A 111 24.03 -2.87 -4.47
N MET A 112 22.71 -2.79 -4.28
CA MET A 112 21.72 -3.14 -5.29
C MET A 112 21.41 -2.00 -6.26
N LEU A 113 21.60 -0.74 -5.84
CA LEU A 113 21.32 0.43 -6.68
C LEU A 113 22.58 1.07 -7.28
N GLY A 114 23.69 0.32 -7.31
CA GLY A 114 25.00 0.77 -7.77
C GLY A 114 25.96 1.17 -6.65
N PRO A 115 27.26 1.33 -6.92
CA PRO A 115 28.29 1.49 -5.89
C PRO A 115 28.16 2.77 -5.05
N LEU A 116 27.54 3.80 -5.61
CA LEU A 116 27.36 5.13 -4.99
C LEU A 116 25.91 5.40 -4.57
N GLY A 117 25.03 4.40 -4.66
CA GLY A 117 23.59 4.59 -4.49
C GLY A 117 22.92 5.16 -5.74
N TYR A 118 21.67 5.59 -5.59
CA TYR A 118 20.83 6.07 -6.67
C TYR A 118 20.24 7.43 -6.36
N CYS A 119 20.36 8.35 -7.32
CA CYS A 119 19.96 9.75 -7.17
C CYS A 119 19.37 10.37 -8.44
N LYS A 120 18.98 9.56 -9.42
CA LYS A 120 18.41 10.07 -10.67
C LYS A 120 16.98 10.53 -10.44
N SER A 121 16.37 11.23 -11.40
CA SER A 121 14.95 11.61 -11.34
C SER A 121 14.01 10.46 -11.69
N GLU A 122 14.49 9.49 -12.47
CA GLU A 122 13.71 8.31 -12.87
C GLU A 122 13.61 7.31 -11.72
N LYS A 123 12.51 6.56 -11.66
CA LYS A 123 12.35 5.49 -10.66
C LYS A 123 13.26 4.30 -11.01
N PRO A 124 14.05 3.76 -10.06
CA PRO A 124 14.73 2.48 -10.29
C PRO A 124 13.71 1.38 -10.58
N ALA A 125 13.93 0.64 -11.68
CA ALA A 125 13.07 -0.47 -12.06
C ALA A 125 13.59 -1.79 -11.49
N GLY A 126 12.64 -2.69 -11.19
CA GLY A 126 12.92 -4.08 -10.80
C GLY A 126 12.64 -4.38 -9.34
N GLN A 127 13.01 -5.60 -8.96
CA GLN A 127 12.95 -6.12 -7.61
C GLN A 127 14.35 -6.48 -7.14
N TYR A 128 14.62 -6.25 -5.87
CA TYR A 128 15.94 -6.42 -5.26
C TYR A 128 15.84 -7.47 -4.15
N ILE A 129 16.44 -8.64 -4.36
CA ILE A 129 16.50 -9.71 -3.37
C ILE A 129 17.57 -9.35 -2.33
N LEU A 130 17.16 -9.03 -1.12
CA LEU A 130 18.09 -8.61 -0.06
C LEU A 130 18.61 -9.79 0.76
N GLY A 131 17.93 -10.94 0.72
CA GLY A 131 18.21 -12.12 1.55
C GLY A 131 17.50 -12.06 2.90
N GLU A 132 17.95 -12.82 3.89
CA GLU A 132 17.32 -12.84 5.24
C GLU A 132 17.45 -11.50 5.98
N THR A 133 18.49 -10.73 5.67
CA THR A 133 18.74 -9.40 6.24
C THR A 133 19.13 -8.45 5.13
N GLY A 134 18.49 -7.29 5.11
CA GLY A 134 18.73 -6.23 4.15
C GLY A 134 18.83 -4.87 4.82
N TYR A 135 19.35 -3.89 4.11
CA TYR A 135 19.47 -2.52 4.56
C TYR A 135 18.84 -1.60 3.54
N PHE A 136 18.06 -0.64 4.04
CA PHE A 136 17.67 0.53 3.27
C PHE A 136 18.39 1.73 3.88
N SER A 137 19.00 2.55 3.04
CA SER A 137 19.68 3.75 3.50
C SER A 137 19.39 4.93 2.58
N TYR A 138 19.45 6.12 3.17
CA TYR A 138 19.38 7.36 2.42
C TYR A 138 20.41 8.35 2.97
N VAL A 139 20.89 9.24 2.09
CA VAL A 139 21.81 10.31 2.42
C VAL A 139 21.19 11.63 1.96
N ALA A 140 21.26 12.65 2.80
CA ALA A 140 20.93 14.03 2.51
C ALA A 140 22.13 14.93 2.83
N GLY A 141 22.52 15.76 1.87
CA GLY A 141 23.81 16.44 1.82
C GLY A 141 23.94 17.61 2.81
N PRO A 142 25.08 18.31 2.81
CA PRO A 142 25.40 19.35 3.78
C PRO A 142 24.68 20.69 3.53
N TYR A 143 24.06 20.88 2.38
CA TYR A 143 23.60 22.19 1.92
C TYR A 143 22.13 22.43 2.26
N SER A 144 21.87 23.11 3.38
CA SER A 144 20.53 23.56 3.81
C SER A 144 19.51 22.42 3.99
N PRO A 145 18.36 22.67 4.65
CA PRO A 145 17.28 21.68 4.65
C PRO A 145 16.82 21.42 3.20
N LEU A 146 16.94 20.17 2.77
CA LEU A 146 16.51 19.73 1.45
C LEU A 146 15.03 19.33 1.50
N SER A 147 14.37 19.43 0.34
CA SER A 147 13.09 18.76 0.14
C SER A 147 13.29 17.26 0.37
N THR A 148 12.48 16.65 1.22
CA THR A 148 12.59 15.21 1.50
C THR A 148 12.34 14.44 0.21
N PRO A 149 13.23 13.52 -0.21
CA PRO A 149 12.95 12.66 -1.35
C PRO A 149 11.74 11.78 -1.03
N PHE A 150 10.78 11.75 -1.95
CA PHE A 150 9.63 10.89 -1.83
C PHE A 150 10.00 9.52 -2.39
N VAL A 151 10.25 8.55 -1.49
CA VAL A 151 10.51 7.16 -1.87
C VAL A 151 9.50 6.29 -1.13
N GLU A 152 8.74 5.53 -1.89
CA GLU A 152 7.83 4.51 -1.38
C GLU A 152 8.41 3.14 -1.71
N LEU A 153 9.15 2.59 -0.75
CA LEU A 153 9.79 1.28 -0.86
C LEU A 153 8.88 0.22 -0.26
N LEU A 154 8.40 -0.71 -1.09
CA LEU A 154 7.73 -1.92 -0.63
C LEU A 154 8.78 -2.98 -0.32
N VAL A 155 8.75 -3.51 0.88
CA VAL A 155 9.59 -4.63 1.30
C VAL A 155 8.68 -5.76 1.76
N SER A 156 8.83 -6.91 1.13
CA SER A 156 7.95 -8.05 1.29
C SER A 156 8.76 -9.26 1.73
N GLU A 157 8.23 -10.02 2.68
CA GLU A 157 8.77 -11.32 3.04
C GLU A 157 8.38 -12.37 2.00
N VAL A 158 9.38 -13.07 1.49
CA VAL A 158 9.19 -14.09 0.47
C VAL A 158 9.93 -15.38 0.79
N TYR A 159 9.52 -16.46 0.13
CA TYR A 159 10.23 -17.73 0.11
C TYR A 159 10.91 -17.91 -1.24
N ILE A 160 12.21 -18.19 -1.23
CA ILE A 160 12.94 -18.54 -2.44
C ILE A 160 12.76 -20.03 -2.72
N LYS A 161 12.27 -20.36 -3.91
CA LYS A 161 12.09 -21.74 -4.37
C LYS A 161 13.44 -22.38 -4.62
N ASN A 162 13.58 -23.63 -4.19
CA ASN A 162 14.59 -24.54 -4.73
C ASN A 162 13.99 -25.16 -6.02
N ASP A 163 14.74 -25.16 -7.12
CA ASP A 163 14.29 -25.41 -8.51
C ASP A 163 13.41 -26.65 -8.79
N SER A 164 13.25 -27.56 -7.83
CA SER A 164 12.45 -28.79 -7.94
C SER A 164 11.14 -28.79 -7.14
N GLN A 165 10.91 -27.82 -6.25
CA GLN A 165 9.70 -27.75 -5.42
C GLN A 165 8.92 -26.48 -5.74
N GLY A 166 7.63 -26.65 -6.03
CA GLY A 166 6.70 -25.53 -6.11
C GLY A 166 6.56 -24.82 -4.75
N CYS A 167 5.73 -23.77 -4.71
CA CYS A 167 5.42 -23.10 -3.47
C CYS A 167 4.68 -24.04 -2.50
N SER A 168 5.05 -23.99 -1.23
CA SER A 168 4.36 -24.77 -0.18
C SER A 168 2.91 -24.32 -0.04
N ASN A 169 2.07 -25.16 0.58
CA ASN A 169 0.69 -24.78 0.88
C ASN A 169 0.65 -23.48 1.69
N GLY A 170 -0.22 -22.54 1.31
CA GLY A 170 -0.30 -21.21 1.91
C GLY A 170 0.49 -20.14 1.19
N PHE A 171 1.28 -20.50 0.17
CA PHE A 171 2.07 -19.56 -0.63
C PHE A 171 1.62 -19.51 -2.09
N PHE A 172 1.63 -18.31 -2.65
CA PHE A 172 1.38 -18.02 -4.04
C PHE A 172 2.68 -18.04 -4.84
N ASN A 173 2.61 -18.60 -6.05
CA ASN A 173 3.76 -18.77 -6.92
C ASN A 173 3.91 -17.58 -7.87
N CYS A 174 5.03 -16.84 -7.81
CA CYS A 174 5.33 -15.76 -8.76
C CYS A 174 5.82 -16.27 -10.14
N ASP A 175 5.76 -17.58 -10.38
CA ASP A 175 6.27 -18.32 -11.55
C ASP A 175 7.76 -18.08 -11.80
N ARG A 176 8.10 -17.03 -12.56
CA ARG A 176 9.38 -16.87 -13.27
C ARG A 176 10.56 -16.47 -12.41
N GLN A 177 10.31 -16.01 -11.19
CA GLN A 177 11.34 -15.38 -10.36
C GLN A 177 11.91 -16.29 -9.28
N ASN A 178 11.51 -17.56 -9.24
CA ASN A 178 11.83 -18.45 -8.12
C ASN A 178 11.42 -17.89 -6.74
N ILE A 179 10.39 -17.04 -6.71
CA ILE A 179 9.83 -16.43 -5.51
C ILE A 179 8.42 -16.98 -5.24
N CYS A 180 8.12 -17.19 -3.96
CA CYS A 180 6.78 -17.45 -3.45
C CYS A 180 6.43 -16.40 -2.40
N VAL A 181 5.22 -15.83 -2.49
CA VAL A 181 4.69 -14.85 -1.53
C VAL A 181 3.58 -15.49 -0.71
N ASP A 182 3.26 -14.97 0.48
CA ASP A 182 2.15 -15.51 1.27
C ASP A 182 0.82 -15.27 0.53
N ASN A 183 -0.11 -16.24 0.55
CA ASN A 183 -1.42 -16.08 -0.08
C ASN A 183 -2.20 -14.88 0.47
N GLN A 184 -1.93 -14.42 1.70
CA GLN A 184 -2.55 -13.23 2.27
C GLN A 184 -2.11 -11.92 1.60
N LEU A 185 -0.99 -11.95 0.87
CA LEU A 185 -0.46 -10.82 0.13
C LEU A 185 -1.02 -10.76 -1.29
N THR A 186 -1.69 -11.82 -1.76
CA THR A 186 -2.38 -11.76 -3.06
C THR A 186 -3.60 -10.84 -2.97
N CYS A 187 -3.82 -10.07 -4.03
CA CYS A 187 -4.96 -9.18 -4.17
C CYS A 187 -5.02 -8.07 -3.12
N ASN A 188 -3.85 -7.62 -2.64
CA ASN A 188 -3.74 -6.59 -1.60
C ASN A 188 -3.54 -5.17 -2.20
N GLY A 189 -3.39 -5.06 -3.52
CA GLY A 189 -3.09 -3.83 -4.26
C GLY A 189 -1.60 -3.54 -4.46
N TYR A 190 -0.72 -4.48 -4.09
CA TYR A 190 0.74 -4.37 -4.13
C TYR A 190 1.34 -5.48 -4.98
N ASN A 191 2.41 -5.15 -5.70
CA ASN A 191 3.04 -6.08 -6.66
C ASN A 191 4.28 -6.70 -6.01
N ASP A 192 4.05 -7.72 -5.19
CA ASP A 192 5.07 -8.46 -4.46
C ASP A 192 5.81 -9.44 -5.39
N CYS A 193 5.16 -9.90 -6.46
CA CYS A 193 5.78 -10.72 -7.51
C CYS A 193 6.54 -9.91 -8.60
N GLY A 194 6.57 -8.59 -8.55
CA GLY A 194 7.23 -7.73 -9.54
C GLY A 194 6.71 -7.84 -10.98
N ASN A 195 5.63 -8.59 -11.20
CA ASN A 195 5.00 -8.85 -12.49
C ASN A 195 3.46 -8.84 -12.42
N ASP A 196 2.91 -8.32 -11.31
CA ASP A 196 1.49 -8.14 -11.01
C ASP A 196 0.69 -9.45 -10.96
N ARG A 197 1.35 -10.61 -10.96
CA ARG A 197 0.66 -11.90 -11.04
C ARG A 197 -0.15 -12.22 -9.78
N ASP A 198 0.37 -11.85 -8.63
CA ASP A 198 -0.28 -11.86 -7.33
C ASP A 198 -1.51 -10.97 -7.27
N GLU A 199 -1.59 -9.95 -8.14
CA GLU A 199 -2.70 -9.01 -8.22
C GLU A 199 -3.67 -9.29 -9.39
N ASP A 200 -3.24 -10.06 -10.39
CA ASP A 200 -4.05 -10.39 -11.56
C ASP A 200 -4.76 -11.74 -11.43
N ILE A 201 -4.08 -12.73 -10.82
CA ILE A 201 -4.58 -14.10 -10.75
C ILE A 201 -5.48 -14.25 -9.53
N ASN A 202 -6.75 -14.54 -9.78
CA ASN A 202 -7.79 -14.78 -8.76
C ASN A 202 -8.20 -13.56 -7.92
N CYS A 203 -7.72 -12.36 -8.26
CA CYS A 203 -8.14 -11.10 -7.62
C CYS A 203 -9.41 -10.49 -8.20
N LYS A 204 -10.13 -11.24 -9.04
CA LYS A 204 -11.44 -10.83 -9.53
C LYS A 204 -12.41 -10.90 -8.36
N LEU A 205 -13.15 -9.81 -8.15
CA LEU A 205 -14.31 -9.80 -7.26
C LEU A 205 -15.15 -11.04 -7.55
N THR A 206 -15.46 -11.81 -6.51
CA THR A 206 -16.29 -13.00 -6.70
C THR A 206 -17.60 -12.59 -7.35
N ALA A 207 -18.16 -13.45 -8.21
CA ALA A 207 -19.43 -13.15 -8.87
C ALA A 207 -20.53 -12.78 -7.85
N GLY A 208 -20.44 -13.31 -6.63
CA GLY A 208 -21.31 -12.95 -5.51
C GLY A 208 -21.13 -11.49 -5.05
N VAL A 209 -19.90 -10.98 -4.93
CA VAL A 209 -19.65 -9.58 -4.55
C VAL A 209 -20.13 -8.63 -5.64
N ILE A 210 -19.85 -8.94 -6.91
CA ILE A 210 -20.33 -8.13 -8.05
C ILE A 210 -21.87 -8.11 -8.07
N ALA A 211 -22.52 -9.28 -7.96
CA ALA A 211 -23.98 -9.37 -7.90
C ALA A 211 -24.55 -8.59 -6.71
N GLY A 212 -23.89 -8.66 -5.55
CA GLY A 212 -24.25 -7.90 -4.36
C GLY A 212 -24.22 -6.38 -4.58
N ILE A 213 -23.15 -5.86 -5.20
CA ILE A 213 -23.02 -4.43 -5.52
C ILE A 213 -24.12 -3.99 -6.50
N VAL A 214 -24.38 -4.78 -7.54
CA VAL A 214 -25.39 -4.45 -8.55
C VAL A 214 -26.79 -4.45 -7.94
N VAL A 215 -27.17 -5.50 -7.21
CA VAL A 215 -28.49 -5.59 -6.56
C VAL A 215 -28.66 -4.50 -5.50
N GLY A 216 -27.63 -4.27 -4.67
CA GLY A 216 -27.62 -3.21 -3.67
C GLY A 216 -27.78 -1.82 -4.29
N GLY A 217 -27.08 -1.53 -5.39
CA GLY A 217 -27.21 -0.27 -6.13
C GLY A 217 -28.61 -0.04 -6.70
N VAL A 218 -29.22 -1.07 -7.29
CA VAL A 218 -30.59 -0.98 -7.82
C VAL A 218 -31.60 -0.71 -6.71
N ILE A 219 -31.52 -1.43 -5.59
CA ILE A 219 -32.42 -1.23 -4.44
C ILE A 219 -32.24 0.18 -3.86
N PHE A 220 -31.00 0.67 -3.75
CA PHE A 220 -30.70 2.01 -3.26
C PHE A 220 -31.33 3.11 -4.13
N ILE A 221 -31.22 2.99 -5.46
CA ILE A 221 -31.86 3.92 -6.41
C ILE A 221 -33.39 3.88 -6.26
N LEU A 222 -33.99 2.70 -6.15
CA LEU A 222 -35.45 2.56 -5.95
C LEU A 222 -35.91 3.26 -4.67
N ILE A 223 -35.17 3.11 -3.57
CA ILE A 223 -35.46 3.78 -2.30
C ILE A 223 -35.41 5.31 -2.47
N ILE A 224 -34.39 5.85 -3.15
CA ILE A 224 -34.28 7.29 -3.42
C ILE A 224 -35.49 7.80 -4.21
N VAL A 225 -35.92 7.08 -5.25
CA VAL A 225 -37.07 7.46 -6.08
C VAL A 225 -38.37 7.47 -5.26
N ILE A 226 -38.60 6.45 -4.44
CA ILE A 226 -39.78 6.37 -3.56
C ILE A 226 -39.79 7.51 -2.55
N LEU A 227 -38.66 7.76 -1.88
CA LEU A 227 -38.52 8.86 -0.92
C LEU A 227 -38.74 10.22 -1.58
N GLY A 228 -38.18 10.42 -2.79
CA GLY A 228 -38.40 11.63 -3.59
C GLY A 228 -39.87 11.84 -3.94
N ALA A 229 -40.57 10.79 -4.38
CA ALA A 229 -42.00 10.83 -4.71
C ALA A 229 -42.87 11.13 -3.48
N LEU A 230 -42.57 10.51 -2.33
CA LEU A 230 -43.24 10.78 -1.06
C LEU A 230 -43.01 12.22 -0.59
N HIS A 231 -41.78 12.72 -0.70
CA HIS A 231 -41.46 14.09 -0.30
C HIS A 231 -42.15 15.11 -1.22
N TYR A 232 -42.21 14.84 -2.53
CA TYR A 232 -42.93 15.66 -3.50
C TYR A 232 -44.43 15.71 -3.19
N ARG A 233 -45.07 14.55 -2.96
CA ARG A 233 -46.49 14.47 -2.57
C ARG A 233 -46.78 15.26 -1.30
N HIS A 234 -45.92 15.12 -0.28
CA HIS A 234 -46.10 15.83 0.97
C HIS A 234 -45.93 17.35 0.84
N ARG A 235 -44.99 17.83 0.02
CA ARG A 235 -44.87 19.27 -0.28
C ARG A 235 -46.11 19.81 -1.00
N LYS A 236 -46.66 19.07 -1.97
CA LYS A 236 -47.86 19.47 -2.70
C LYS A 236 -49.07 19.65 -1.78
N MET A 237 -49.27 18.75 -0.80
CA MET A 237 -50.39 18.84 0.15
C MET A 237 -50.30 20.06 1.07
N ARG A 238 -49.09 20.49 1.47
CA ARG A 238 -48.92 21.69 2.32
C ARG A 238 -49.24 23.00 1.61
N LEU A 239 -48.98 23.08 0.30
CA LEU A 239 -49.26 24.29 -0.48
C LEU A 239 -50.75 24.46 -0.79
N GLY A 240 -51.51 23.36 -0.88
CA GLY A 240 -52.96 23.42 -1.13
C GLY A 240 -53.80 23.91 0.07
N TYR A 241 -53.26 23.92 1.28
CA TYR A 241 -54.00 24.29 2.50
C TYR A 241 -54.01 25.80 2.82
N ILE A 242 -53.33 26.63 2.02
CA ILE A 242 -53.18 28.08 2.28
C ILE A 242 -54.24 28.92 1.50
N GLN A 243 -55.09 28.31 0.67
CA GLN A 243 -56.05 29.03 -0.18
C GLN A 243 -57.53 28.97 0.26
N HIS A 244 -57.82 28.56 1.50
CA HIS A 244 -59.15 28.67 2.11
C HIS A 244 -59.05 29.33 3.48
#